data_AF-A0A7X7CYK6-F1
#
_entry.id   AF-A0A7X7CYK6-F1
#
_cell.length_a   1.000
_cell.length_b   1.000
_cell.length_c   1.000
_cell.angle_alpha   90.00
_cell.angle_beta   90.00
_cell.angle_gamma   90.00
#
_symmetry.space_group_name_H-M   'P 1'
#
loop_
_entity.id
_entity.type
_entity.pdbx_description
1 polymer ?
#
loop_
_entity_poly.entity_id
_entity_poly.type
_entity_poly.pdbx_seq_one_letter_code
_entity_poly.pdbx_strand_id
1 'polypeptide(L)'
;MKRLQFMLIMLLVLTPAGAQEFIGMTEKNIRENMSSEKPGMVCENMVRNDYFRYLKYYSADGNETWLIFLDSRGQCNGVRITCGSSSYHTRLKELNDRYRAKGENRWSYRTGNEEIDVKLKQEEYFFTITHQRAKDRAKSGNDRAA
;
A
#
# COMPACT_ATOMS: atom_id res chain seq x y z
N MET A 1 -28.26 32.47 11.72
CA MET A 1 -26.83 32.13 11.92
C MET A 1 -26.57 30.62 12.10
N LYS A 2 -27.38 29.89 12.88
CA LYS A 2 -27.20 28.43 13.07
C LYS A 2 -27.28 27.60 11.77
N ARG A 3 -28.15 27.98 10.81
CA ARG A 3 -28.26 27.31 9.49
C ARG A 3 -27.00 27.45 8.63
N LEU A 4 -26.28 28.57 8.73
CA LEU A 4 -25.02 28.80 8.02
C LEU A 4 -23.88 27.97 8.63
N GLN A 5 -23.90 27.79 9.96
CA GLN A 5 -22.93 26.94 10.66
C GLN A 5 -23.09 25.45 10.31
N PHE A 6 -24.33 24.97 10.15
CA PHE A 6 -24.57 23.59 9.70
C PHE A 6 -24.09 23.34 8.26
N MET A 7 -24.26 24.30 7.35
CA MET A 7 -23.70 24.20 5.98
C MET A 7 -22.17 24.16 5.99
N LEU A 8 -21.51 24.96 6.83
CA LEU A 8 -20.05 25.02 6.91
C LEU A 8 -19.45 23.70 7.45
N ILE A 9 -20.12 23.07 8.42
CA ILE A 9 -19.70 21.77 8.97
C ILE A 9 -19.90 20.65 7.93
N MET A 10 -20.98 20.69 7.15
CA MET A 10 -21.24 19.69 6.11
C MET A 10 -20.26 19.79 4.92
N LEU A 11 -19.72 20.98 4.63
CA LEU A 11 -18.73 21.19 3.57
C LEU A 11 -17.34 20.62 3.93
N LEU A 12 -17.01 20.52 5.22
CA LEU A 12 -15.72 19.98 5.71
C LEU A 12 -15.62 18.45 5.61
N VAL A 13 -16.74 17.73 5.45
CA VAL A 13 -16.76 16.25 5.38
C VAL A 13 -16.50 15.74 3.95
N LEU A 14 -16.49 16.63 2.95
CA LEU A 14 -16.23 16.29 1.54
C LEU A 14 -14.75 16.29 1.18
N THR A 15 -13.83 16.35 2.15
CA THR A 15 -12.41 16.15 1.85
C THR A 15 -12.23 14.76 1.26
N PRO A 16 -11.68 14.60 0.04
CA PRO A 16 -11.43 13.30 -0.52
C PRO A 16 -10.55 12.53 0.46
N ALA A 17 -11.05 11.38 0.93
CA ALA A 17 -10.25 10.41 1.67
C ALA A 17 -9.19 9.86 0.72
N GLY A 18 -8.12 10.62 0.55
CA GLY A 18 -7.07 10.35 -0.41
C GLY A 18 -6.37 9.04 -0.07
N ALA A 19 -6.35 8.14 -1.06
CA ALA A 19 -5.68 6.85 -1.09
C ALA A 19 -6.22 5.81 -0.10
N GLN A 20 -7.26 5.08 -0.54
CA GLN A 20 -7.59 3.82 0.10
C GLN A 20 -6.50 2.79 -0.25
N GLU A 21 -5.90 2.22 0.79
CA GLU A 21 -4.88 1.18 0.66
C GLU A 21 -5.44 -0.10 0.06
N PHE A 22 -4.66 -0.81 -0.77
CA PHE A 22 -5.17 -1.97 -1.51
C PHE A 22 -5.43 -3.21 -0.65
N ILE A 23 -4.79 -3.35 0.52
CA ILE A 23 -4.94 -4.54 1.35
C ILE A 23 -6.43 -4.81 1.67
N GLY A 24 -6.91 -6.01 1.34
CA GLY A 24 -8.30 -6.44 1.50
C GLY A 24 -9.21 -6.16 0.30
N MET A 25 -8.80 -5.33 -0.67
CA MET A 25 -9.59 -5.07 -1.87
C MET A 25 -9.64 -6.30 -2.80
N THR A 26 -10.74 -6.46 -3.52
CA THR A 26 -10.86 -7.45 -4.60
C THR A 26 -10.07 -7.01 -5.83
N GLU A 27 -9.70 -7.96 -6.70
CA GLU A 27 -9.07 -7.65 -8.00
C GLU A 27 -9.82 -6.58 -8.79
N LYS A 28 -11.16 -6.66 -8.84
CA LYS A 28 -12.00 -5.68 -9.54
C LYS A 28 -11.80 -4.27 -8.98
N ASN A 29 -11.89 -4.11 -7.66
CA ASN A 29 -11.77 -2.81 -7.01
C ASN A 29 -10.34 -2.24 -7.15
N ILE A 30 -9.32 -3.10 -7.14
CA ILE A 30 -7.93 -2.68 -7.38
C ILE A 30 -7.78 -2.11 -8.79
N ARG A 31 -8.34 -2.79 -9.81
CA ARG A 31 -8.29 -2.31 -11.20
C ARG A 31 -9.00 -0.95 -11.35
N GLU A 32 -10.17 -0.81 -10.74
CA GLU A 32 -10.93 0.45 -10.73
C GLU A 32 -10.14 1.58 -10.04
N ASN A 33 -9.57 1.33 -8.86
CA ASN A 33 -8.76 2.31 -8.13
C ASN A 33 -7.50 2.69 -8.92
N MET A 34 -6.78 1.72 -9.49
CA MET A 34 -5.61 2.00 -10.33
C MET A 34 -5.94 2.87 -11.54
N SER A 35 -7.06 2.59 -12.22
CA SER A 35 -7.48 3.38 -13.39
C SER A 35 -7.89 4.82 -13.04
N SER A 36 -8.45 5.04 -11.85
CA SER A 36 -8.96 6.34 -11.42
C SER A 36 -7.89 7.20 -10.72
N GLU A 37 -7.12 6.61 -9.81
CA GLU A 37 -6.12 7.33 -9.03
C GLU A 37 -4.75 7.39 -9.70
N LYS A 38 -4.44 6.45 -10.59
CA LYS A 38 -3.10 6.31 -11.20
C LYS A 38 -3.18 6.06 -12.72
N PRO A 39 -3.80 6.97 -13.50
CA PRO A 39 -4.02 6.78 -14.94
C PRO A 39 -2.73 6.63 -15.76
N GLY A 40 -1.57 7.04 -15.22
CA GLY A 40 -0.26 6.84 -15.86
C GLY A 40 0.36 5.44 -15.69
N MET A 41 -0.32 4.54 -14.95
CA MET A 41 0.13 3.17 -14.71
C MET A 41 -0.51 2.20 -15.72
N VAL A 42 0.33 1.39 -16.37
CA VAL A 42 -0.10 0.39 -17.35
C VAL A 42 -0.20 -0.98 -16.69
N CYS A 43 -1.33 -1.67 -16.86
CA CYS A 43 -1.52 -3.03 -16.37
C CYS A 43 -0.86 -4.04 -17.31
N GLU A 44 0.02 -4.90 -16.79
CA GLU A 44 0.61 -5.99 -17.56
C GLU A 44 -0.29 -7.23 -17.47
N ASN A 45 -1.05 -7.50 -18.54
CA ASN A 45 -2.00 -8.61 -18.58
C ASN A 45 -1.37 -9.97 -18.95
N MET A 46 -0.07 -10.02 -19.24
CA MET A 46 0.60 -11.22 -19.77
C MET A 46 1.18 -12.15 -18.70
N VAL A 47 1.13 -11.80 -17.43
CA VAL A 47 1.72 -12.62 -16.36
C VAL A 47 0.66 -13.54 -15.74
N ARG A 48 0.48 -14.72 -16.34
CA ARG A 48 -0.14 -15.87 -15.64
C ARG A 48 0.95 -16.59 -14.86
N ASN A 49 1.10 -16.25 -13.58
CA ASN A 49 1.90 -17.04 -12.67
C ASN A 49 0.96 -17.95 -11.86
N ASP A 50 0.99 -19.24 -12.16
CA ASP A 50 0.12 -20.24 -11.51
C ASP A 50 0.46 -20.46 -10.03
N TYR A 51 1.64 -20.01 -9.57
CA TYR A 51 2.10 -20.12 -8.18
C TYR A 51 1.84 -18.86 -7.36
N PHE A 52 1.90 -17.68 -7.98
CA PHE A 52 1.67 -16.39 -7.31
C PHE A 52 0.64 -15.56 -8.07
N ARG A 53 -0.56 -15.45 -7.54
CA ARG A 53 -1.60 -14.57 -8.09
C ARG A 53 -1.27 -13.12 -7.74
N TYR A 54 -0.89 -12.31 -8.72
CA TYR A 54 -0.70 -10.87 -8.54
C TYR A 54 -1.10 -10.08 -9.79
N LEU A 55 -1.43 -8.82 -9.59
CA LEU A 55 -1.52 -7.82 -10.66
C LEU A 55 -0.18 -7.09 -10.74
N LYS A 56 0.32 -6.87 -11.96
CA LYS A 56 1.50 -6.05 -12.20
C LYS A 56 1.13 -4.79 -12.94
N TYR A 57 1.61 -3.65 -12.43
CA TYR A 57 1.52 -2.37 -13.10
C TYR A 57 2.90 -1.73 -13.20
N TYR A 58 3.12 -0.94 -14.23
CA TYR A 58 4.35 -0.16 -14.40
C TYR A 58 4.03 1.24 -14.91
N SER A 59 4.84 2.21 -14.51
CA SER A 59 4.76 3.58 -15.05
C SER A 59 5.31 3.61 -16.47
N ALA A 60 4.81 4.53 -17.30
CA ALA A 60 5.23 4.66 -18.70
C ALA A 60 6.74 4.94 -18.87
N ASP A 61 7.37 5.57 -17.88
CA ASP A 61 8.82 5.85 -17.85
C ASP A 61 9.65 4.67 -17.30
N GLY A 62 9.01 3.59 -16.85
CA GLY A 62 9.66 2.39 -16.30
C GLY A 62 10.27 2.57 -14.91
N ASN A 63 10.14 3.75 -14.28
CA ASN A 63 10.76 4.04 -12.98
C ASN A 63 9.98 3.47 -11.79
N GLU A 64 8.74 3.04 -12.00
CA GLU A 64 7.88 2.55 -10.93
C GLU A 64 7.16 1.27 -11.37
N THR A 65 7.23 0.23 -10.54
CA THR A 65 6.53 -1.04 -10.77
C THR A 65 5.80 -1.46 -9.51
N TRP A 66 4.51 -1.77 -9.64
CA TRP A 66 3.67 -2.27 -8.56
C TRP A 66 3.37 -3.75 -8.79
N LEU A 67 3.58 -4.54 -7.74
CA LEU A 67 3.12 -5.91 -7.63
C LEU A 67 2.07 -5.95 -6.53
N ILE A 68 0.83 -6.28 -6.88
CA ILE A 68 -0.31 -6.35 -5.97
C ILE A 68 -0.71 -7.80 -5.84
N PHE A 69 -0.35 -8.43 -4.72
CA PHE A 69 -0.53 -9.86 -4.48
C PHE A 69 -1.95 -10.16 -4.00
N LEU A 70 -2.55 -11.21 -4.55
CA LEU A 70 -3.90 -11.67 -4.26
C LEU A 70 -3.84 -13.02 -3.51
N ASP A 71 -4.71 -13.16 -2.51
CA ASP A 71 -4.93 -14.42 -1.81
C ASP A 71 -5.80 -15.40 -2.64
N SER A 72 -6.07 -16.59 -2.08
CA SER A 72 -6.91 -17.60 -2.73
C SER A 72 -8.35 -17.13 -3.00
N ARG A 73 -8.84 -16.14 -2.26
CA ARG A 73 -10.17 -15.52 -2.43
C ARG A 73 -10.14 -14.35 -3.42
N GLY A 74 -8.99 -14.04 -4.02
CA GLY A 74 -8.83 -12.93 -4.95
C GLY A 74 -8.82 -11.55 -4.27
N GLN A 75 -8.48 -11.50 -2.98
CA GLN A 75 -8.32 -10.25 -2.23
C GLN A 75 -6.85 -9.90 -2.06
N CYS A 76 -6.51 -8.62 -2.09
CA CYS A 76 -5.14 -8.19 -1.88
C CYS A 76 -4.63 -8.53 -0.48
N ASN A 77 -3.48 -9.19 -0.40
CA ASN A 77 -2.82 -9.53 0.87
C ASN A 77 -1.42 -8.91 1.01
N GLY A 78 -0.93 -8.22 -0.03
CA GLY A 78 0.36 -7.55 -0.02
C GLY A 78 0.54 -6.65 -1.24
N VAL A 79 1.32 -5.59 -1.06
CA VAL A 79 1.76 -4.71 -2.15
C VAL A 79 3.26 -4.54 -2.08
N ARG A 80 3.94 -4.63 -3.23
CA ARG A 80 5.33 -4.22 -3.38
C ARG A 80 5.45 -3.21 -4.50
N ILE A 81 6.05 -2.07 -4.19
CA ILE A 81 6.34 -1.01 -5.13
C ILE A 81 7.86 -0.95 -5.27
N THR A 82 8.37 -1.10 -6.49
CA THR A 82 9.77 -0.87 -6.82
C THR A 82 9.87 0.50 -7.49
N CYS A 83 10.77 1.34 -7.01
CA CYS A 83 10.98 2.69 -7.49
C CYS A 83 12.46 2.93 -7.82
N GLY A 84 12.73 3.67 -8.89
CA GLY A 84 14.06 4.19 -9.19
C GLY A 84 14.54 5.20 -8.14
N SER A 85 15.84 5.21 -7.85
CA SER A 85 16.44 5.98 -6.75
C SER A 85 16.18 7.50 -6.79
N SER A 86 15.90 8.07 -7.96
CA SER A 86 15.58 9.50 -8.12
C SER A 86 14.35 9.94 -7.31
N SER A 87 13.43 9.02 -7.02
CA SER A 87 12.18 9.30 -6.28
C SER A 87 12.28 9.05 -4.77
N TYR A 88 13.45 8.64 -4.26
CA TYR A 88 13.62 8.17 -2.87
C TYR A 88 13.16 9.17 -1.83
N HIS A 89 13.66 10.41 -1.88
CA HIS A 89 13.34 11.41 -0.86
C HIS A 89 11.86 11.82 -0.89
N THR A 90 11.26 11.92 -2.08
CA THR A 90 9.84 12.20 -2.23
C THR A 90 9.00 11.09 -1.60
N ARG A 91 9.29 9.83 -1.92
CA ARG A 91 8.58 8.69 -1.34
C ARG A 91 8.78 8.57 0.17
N LEU A 92 9.98 8.78 0.66
CA LEU A 92 10.25 8.78 2.10
C LEU A 92 9.42 9.84 2.84
N LYS A 93 9.31 11.04 2.27
CA LYS A 93 8.46 12.10 2.82
C LYS A 93 6.98 11.69 2.82
N GLU A 94 6.48 11.14 1.72
CA GLU A 94 5.09 10.65 1.63
C GLU A 94 4.79 9.59 2.71
N LEU A 95 5.70 8.64 2.94
CA LEU A 95 5.54 7.61 3.96
C LEU A 95 5.49 8.21 5.37
N ASN A 96 6.38 9.18 5.67
CA ASN A 96 6.41 9.89 6.94
C ASN A 96 5.15 10.73 7.19
N ASP A 97 4.61 11.36 6.15
CA ASP A 97 3.41 12.18 6.26
C ASP A 97 2.13 11.33 6.42
N ARG A 98 2.10 10.13 5.83
CA ARG A 98 0.89 9.30 5.76
C ARG A 98 0.77 8.26 6.87
N TYR A 99 1.87 7.66 7.30
CA TYR A 99 1.82 6.47 8.15
C TYR A 99 2.50 6.68 9.51
N ARG A 100 2.08 5.88 10.50
CA ARG A 100 2.67 5.93 11.83
C ARG A 100 4.04 5.27 11.82
N ALA A 101 5.08 6.03 12.12
CA ALA A 101 6.45 5.50 12.25
C ALA A 101 6.54 4.39 13.32
N LYS A 102 7.31 3.34 13.00
CA LYS A 102 7.59 2.17 13.87
C LYS A 102 9.09 1.93 14.07
N GLY A 103 9.93 2.74 13.43
CA GLY A 103 11.38 2.67 13.47
C GLY A 103 11.98 3.15 12.16
N GLU A 104 13.29 2.96 12.00
CA GLU A 104 13.97 3.32 10.77
C GLU A 104 13.37 2.57 9.57
N ASN A 105 13.01 3.34 8.54
CA ASN A 105 12.42 2.85 7.28
C ASN A 105 11.21 1.92 7.47
N ARG A 106 10.47 2.11 8.56
CA ARG A 106 9.31 1.30 8.94
C ARG A 106 8.17 2.15 9.48
N TRP A 107 6.98 1.88 8.95
CA TRP A 107 5.73 2.50 9.36
C TRP A 107 4.63 1.46 9.49
N SER A 108 3.46 1.91 9.92
CA SER A 108 2.26 1.10 10.03
C SER A 108 1.01 1.94 9.81
N TYR A 109 -0.05 1.28 9.37
CA TYR A 109 -1.41 1.80 9.38
C TYR A 109 -2.40 0.70 9.73
N ARG A 110 -3.65 1.08 10.02
CA ARG A 110 -4.73 0.12 10.27
C ARG A 110 -5.71 0.14 9.10
N THR A 111 -6.13 -1.04 8.67
CA THR A 111 -7.26 -1.24 7.76
C THR A 111 -8.24 -2.21 8.41
N GLY A 112 -9.43 -1.71 8.75
CA GLY A 112 -10.36 -2.43 9.63
C GLY A 112 -9.70 -2.83 10.95
N ASN A 113 -9.67 -4.14 11.23
CA ASN A 113 -9.07 -4.69 12.44
C ASN A 113 -7.61 -5.13 12.28
N GLU A 114 -7.04 -5.00 11.09
CA GLU A 114 -5.69 -5.46 10.77
C GLU A 114 -4.67 -4.32 10.87
N GLU A 115 -3.50 -4.60 11.44
CA GLU A 115 -2.34 -3.70 11.36
C GLU A 115 -1.49 -4.12 10.15
N ILE A 116 -1.16 -3.14 9.31
CA ILE A 116 -0.34 -3.31 8.13
C ILE A 116 1.01 -2.68 8.39
N ASP A 117 2.08 -3.46 8.21
CA ASP A 117 3.45 -2.99 8.24
C ASP A 117 3.84 -2.45 6.86
N VAL A 118 4.46 -1.28 6.86
CA VAL A 118 5.07 -0.66 5.66
C VAL A 118 6.57 -0.61 5.87
N LYS A 119 7.32 -1.20 4.95
CA LYS A 119 8.79 -1.22 5.01
C LYS A 119 9.37 -0.62 3.73
N LEU A 120 10.31 0.30 3.89
CA LEU A 120 11.18 0.75 2.82
C LEU A 120 12.51 0.00 2.89
N LYS A 121 13.00 -0.49 1.75
CA LYS A 121 14.34 -1.10 1.61
C LYS A 121 15.05 -0.46 0.44
N GLN A 122 16.19 0.18 0.72
CA GLN A 122 17.08 0.72 -0.30
C GLN A 122 18.02 -0.38 -0.82
N GLU A 123 18.23 -0.38 -2.13
CA GLU A 123 19.23 -1.17 -2.85
C GLU A 123 20.15 -0.20 -3.62
N GLU A 124 21.14 -0.73 -4.34
CA GLU A 124 22.14 0.09 -5.06
C GLU A 124 21.52 1.01 -6.13
N TYR A 125 20.57 0.49 -6.91
CA TYR A 125 19.98 1.19 -8.07
C TYR A 125 18.49 1.51 -7.95
N PHE A 126 17.84 1.01 -6.91
CA PHE A 126 16.40 1.18 -6.69
C PHE A 126 16.08 1.06 -5.20
N PHE A 127 14.82 1.30 -4.85
CA PHE A 127 14.31 0.96 -3.55
C PHE A 127 12.94 0.30 -3.68
N THR A 128 12.53 -0.39 -2.62
CA THR A 128 11.24 -1.05 -2.56
C THR A 128 10.45 -0.55 -1.35
N ILE A 129 9.14 -0.38 -1.54
CA ILE A 129 8.16 -0.16 -0.48
C ILE A 129 7.27 -1.40 -0.44
N THR A 130 7.18 -2.06 0.71
CA THR A 130 6.35 -3.25 0.89
C THR A 130 5.30 -3.00 1.95
N HIS A 131 4.03 -3.21 1.60
CA HIS A 131 2.87 -3.19 2.48
C HIS A 131 2.44 -4.64 2.69
N GLN A 132 2.42 -5.08 3.94
CA GLN A 132 2.03 -6.45 4.29
C GLN A 132 1.36 -6.48 5.64
N ARG A 133 0.43 -7.41 5.86
CA ARG A 133 -0.12 -7.62 7.20
C ARG A 133 1.01 -7.85 8.19
N ALA A 134 0.94 -7.16 9.34
CA ALA A 134 1.83 -7.45 10.44
C ALA A 134 1.71 -8.95 10.74
N LYS A 135 2.82 -9.68 10.74
CA LYS A 135 2.78 -11.05 11.23
C LYS A 135 2.37 -10.96 12.69
N ASP A 136 1.36 -11.73 13.09
CA ASP A 136 1.14 -12.00 14.50
C ASP A 136 2.51 -12.37 15.06
N ARG A 137 3.01 -11.58 16.01
CA ARG A 137 4.13 -12.01 16.83
C ARG A 137 3.59 -13.17 17.67
N ALA A 138 3.44 -14.34 17.05
CA ALA A 138 3.27 -15.59 17.75
C ALA A 138 4.36 -15.59 18.81
N LYS A 139 3.90 -15.64 20.06
CA LYS A 139 4.72 -15.58 21.27
C LYS A 139 6.04 -16.29 21.02
N SER A 140 7.15 -15.58 21.19
CA SER A 140 8.42 -16.20 21.52
C SER A 140 8.20 -16.90 22.86
N GLY A 141 7.65 -18.12 22.78
CA GLY A 141 7.53 -19.06 23.86
C GLY A 141 8.92 -19.63 24.09
N ASN A 142 9.47 -19.24 25.22
CA ASN A 142 10.60 -19.84 25.90
C ASN A 142 10.57 -21.38 25.84
N ASP A 143 11.30 -21.98 24.90
CA ASP A 143 11.77 -23.36 25.01
C ASP A 143 13.25 -23.36 25.44
N ARG A 144 13.46 -22.82 26.64
CA ARG A 144 14.51 -23.31 27.55
C ARG A 144 13.79 -24.17 28.59
N ALA A 145 13.91 -25.48 28.44
CA ALA A 145 13.99 -26.51 29.50
C ALA A 145 13.40 -27.84 29.01
N ALA A 146 14.28 -28.76 28.60
CA ALA A 146 14.39 -30.13 29.10
C ALA A 146 15.57 -30.82 28.42
#